data_AF-A0A3A0FIN2-F1
#
_entry.id   AF-A0A3A0FIN2-F1
#
_cell.length_a   1.000
_cell.length_b   1.000
_cell.length_c   1.000
_cell.angle_alpha   90.00
_cell.angle_beta   90.00
_cell.angle_gamma   90.00
#
_symmetry.space_group_name_H-M   'P 1'
#
loop_
_entity.id
_entity.type
_entity.pdbx_description
1 polymer ?
#
loop_
_entity_poly.entity_id
_entity_poly.type
_entity_poly.pdbx_seq_one_letter_code
_entity_poly.pdbx_strand_id
1 'polypeptide(L)'
;MFPPGAPAAAPRFEYPDEIAADWSAFSVSTVLGDVWGRPGLDLKQRALISIATLTALSRLGQLRAYIVAGLNLGLTRSEICEAIFQVSVYAGFPAAIEGLGVANSVFREADAATKKD
;
A
#
# COMPACT_ATOMS: atom_id res chain seq x y z
N MET A 1 7.18 -2.36 7.59
CA MET A 1 5.86 -1.96 7.07
C MET A 1 4.71 -2.87 7.52
N PHE A 2 4.98 -3.98 8.25
CA PHE A 2 3.92 -4.87 8.72
C PHE A 2 4.04 -5.10 10.24
N PRO A 3 2.92 -5.26 10.97
CA PRO A 3 2.96 -5.67 12.36
C PRO A 3 3.64 -7.05 12.48
N PRO A 4 4.27 -7.36 13.64
CA PRO A 4 4.79 -8.69 13.89
C PRO A 4 3.65 -9.72 13.73
N GLY A 5 3.81 -10.65 12.78
CA GLY A 5 2.80 -11.69 12.46
C GLY A 5 2.10 -11.58 11.09
N ALA A 6 2.40 -10.58 10.26
CA ALA A 6 1.85 -10.52 8.90
C ALA A 6 2.46 -11.62 7.98
N PRO A 7 1.67 -12.19 7.04
CA PRO A 7 2.14 -13.25 6.15
C PRO A 7 3.34 -12.82 5.30
N ALA A 8 4.21 -13.79 5.00
CA ALA A 8 5.56 -13.63 4.42
C ALA A 8 5.67 -12.96 3.03
N ALA A 9 4.58 -12.44 2.46
CA ALA A 9 4.48 -11.97 1.07
C ALA A 9 4.41 -10.43 0.91
N ALA A 10 4.78 -9.68 1.95
CA ALA A 10 5.06 -8.26 1.79
C ALA A 10 6.22 -8.04 0.80
N PRO A 11 6.12 -7.13 -0.19
CA PRO A 11 7.26 -6.83 -1.04
C PRO A 11 8.42 -6.33 -0.16
N ARG A 12 9.50 -7.11 -0.11
CA ARG A 12 10.76 -6.67 0.49
C ARG A 12 11.41 -5.74 -0.51
N PHE A 13 11.51 -4.47 -0.13
CA PHE A 13 12.38 -3.56 -0.85
C PHE A 13 13.81 -3.94 -0.53
N GLU A 14 14.59 -4.22 -1.58
CA GLU A 14 16.02 -4.46 -1.46
C GLU A 14 16.75 -3.12 -1.53
N TYR A 15 17.71 -2.94 -0.64
CA TYR A 15 18.55 -1.74 -0.55
C TYR A 15 20.01 -2.18 -0.59
N PRO A 16 20.91 -1.38 -1.18
CA PRO A 16 22.35 -1.66 -1.15
C PRO A 16 22.86 -1.82 0.29
N ASP A 17 23.75 -2.78 0.52
CA ASP A 17 24.27 -3.12 1.84
C ASP A 17 24.93 -1.91 2.54
N GLU A 18 25.51 -1.00 1.76
CA GLU A 18 26.19 0.21 2.23
C GLU A 18 25.26 1.18 2.97
N ILE A 19 23.95 1.11 2.74
CA ILE A 19 22.97 2.04 3.33
C ILE A 19 21.77 1.32 3.97
N ALA A 20 21.61 0.01 3.75
CA ALA A 20 20.40 -0.72 4.12
C ALA A 20 20.03 -0.59 5.61
N ALA A 21 21.03 -0.66 6.51
CA ALA A 21 20.80 -0.56 7.94
C ALA A 21 20.26 0.83 8.34
N ASP A 22 20.97 1.88 7.96
CA ASP A 22 20.61 3.26 8.27
C ASP A 22 19.28 3.65 7.62
N TRP A 23 19.08 3.26 6.35
CA TRP A 23 17.85 3.53 5.62
C TRP A 23 16.64 2.81 6.25
N SER A 24 16.81 1.56 6.68
CA SER A 24 15.76 0.81 7.37
C SER A 24 15.41 1.46 8.71
N ALA A 25 16.41 1.82 9.53
CA ALA A 25 16.20 2.49 10.80
C ALA A 25 15.49 3.85 10.63
N PHE A 26 15.94 4.67 9.67
CA PHE A 26 15.34 5.95 9.35
C PHE A 26 13.91 5.82 8.84
N SER A 27 13.66 4.93 7.88
CA SER A 27 12.32 4.75 7.29
C SER A 27 11.32 4.20 8.30
N VAL A 28 11.72 3.26 9.17
CA VAL A 28 10.85 2.73 10.22
C VAL A 28 10.52 3.79 11.26
N SER A 29 11.52 4.48 11.80
CA SER A 29 11.31 5.53 12.80
C SER A 29 10.44 6.66 12.26
N THR A 30 10.73 7.14 11.06
CA THR A 30 9.98 8.27 10.47
C THR A 30 8.56 7.87 10.06
N VAL A 31 8.40 6.78 9.29
CA VAL A 31 7.08 6.41 8.76
C VAL A 31 6.18 5.88 9.86
N LEU A 32 6.65 4.93 10.68
CA LEU A 32 5.82 4.29 11.70
C LEU A 32 5.80 5.06 13.01
N GLY A 33 6.94 5.59 13.45
CA GLY A 33 7.05 6.36 14.69
C GLY A 33 6.42 7.74 14.56
N ASP A 34 6.87 8.55 13.59
CA ASP A 34 6.53 9.97 13.58
C ASP A 34 5.26 10.31 12.80
N VAL A 35 4.92 9.56 11.75
CA VAL A 35 3.80 9.91 10.84
C VAL A 35 2.57 9.04 11.09
N TRP A 36 2.72 7.71 11.03
CA TRP A 36 1.58 6.79 11.13
C TRP A 36 1.03 6.68 12.56
N GLY A 37 1.85 6.96 13.58
CA GLY A 37 1.43 7.00 14.99
C GLY A 37 0.68 8.27 15.41
N ARG A 38 0.57 9.29 14.54
CA ARG A 38 -0.08 10.56 14.91
C ARG A 38 -1.57 10.36 15.23
N PRO A 39 -2.15 11.14 16.15
CA PRO A 39 -3.59 11.10 16.40
C PRO A 39 -4.38 11.70 15.20
N GLY A 40 -5.68 11.41 15.15
CA GLY A 40 -6.63 12.01 14.22
C GLY A 40 -7.01 11.17 13.01
N LEU A 41 -6.17 10.20 12.61
CA LEU A 41 -6.50 9.21 11.58
C LEU A 41 -6.08 7.82 12.02
N ASP A 42 -6.98 6.85 11.81
CA ASP A 42 -6.67 5.44 12.04
C ASP A 42 -5.78 4.85 10.92
N LEU A 43 -5.30 3.62 11.12
CA LEU A 43 -4.40 2.95 10.18
C LEU A 43 -5.07 2.66 8.82
N LYS A 44 -6.38 2.38 8.79
CA LYS A 44 -7.12 2.12 7.54
C LYS A 44 -7.22 3.39 6.71
N GLN A 45 -7.55 4.52 7.34
CA GLN A 45 -7.61 5.84 6.70
C GLN A 45 -6.25 6.24 6.15
N ARG A 46 -5.16 6.01 6.89
CA ARG A 46 -3.80 6.28 6.41
C ARG A 46 -3.42 5.41 5.22
N ALA A 47 -3.77 4.12 5.25
CA ALA A 47 -3.56 3.23 4.12
C ALA A 47 -4.34 3.71 2.89
N LEU A 48 -5.61 4.10 3.06
CA LEU A 48 -6.46 4.58 1.97
C LEU A 48 -5.92 5.86 1.33
N ILE A 49 -5.48 6.82 2.15
CA ILE A 49 -4.81 8.05 1.69
C ILE A 49 -3.52 7.72 0.93
N SER A 50 -2.72 6.78 1.43
CA SER A 50 -1.48 6.35 0.78
C SER A 50 -1.75 5.72 -0.59
N ILE A 51 -2.77 4.86 -0.69
CA ILE A 51 -3.22 4.25 -1.96
C ILE A 51 -3.65 5.34 -2.96
N ALA A 52 -4.49 6.28 -2.53
CA ALA A 52 -4.94 7.38 -3.38
C ALA A 52 -3.76 8.24 -3.87
N THR A 53 -2.82 8.58 -2.96
CA THR A 53 -1.64 9.38 -3.27
C THR A 53 -0.70 8.66 -4.24
N LEU A 54 -0.41 7.38 -4.02
CA LEU A 54 0.49 6.60 -4.88
C LEU A 54 -0.11 6.34 -6.25
N THR A 55 -1.44 6.18 -6.33
CA THR A 55 -2.18 6.16 -7.59
C THR A 55 -2.01 7.49 -8.33
N ALA A 56 -2.28 8.62 -7.67
CA ALA A 56 -2.17 9.95 -8.28
C ALA A 56 -0.76 10.26 -8.80
N LEU A 57 0.28 9.71 -8.17
CA LEU A 57 1.68 9.87 -8.56
C LEU A 57 2.18 8.79 -9.54
N SER A 58 1.33 7.86 -9.98
CA SER A 58 1.70 6.67 -10.77
C SER A 58 2.93 5.92 -10.21
N ARG A 59 3.03 5.80 -8.89
CA ARG A 59 4.11 5.06 -8.20
C ARG A 59 3.68 3.60 -7.99
N LEU A 60 3.49 2.88 -9.09
CA LEU A 60 2.80 1.58 -9.14
C LEU A 60 3.45 0.48 -8.28
N GLY A 61 4.78 0.45 -8.20
CA GLY A 61 5.50 -0.52 -7.35
C GLY A 61 5.20 -0.34 -5.86
N GLN A 62 5.14 0.91 -5.39
CA GLN A 62 4.74 1.23 -4.02
C GLN A 62 3.24 1.05 -3.82
N LEU A 63 2.42 1.42 -4.80
CA LEU A 63 0.97 1.24 -4.75
C LEU A 63 0.59 -0.21 -4.43
N ARG A 64 1.23 -1.18 -5.08
CA ARG A 64 1.03 -2.61 -4.80
C ARG A 64 1.24 -2.94 -3.32
N ALA A 65 2.34 -2.47 -2.73
CA ALA A 65 2.67 -2.71 -1.33
C ALA A 65 1.60 -2.15 -0.38
N TYR A 66 1.09 -0.95 -0.67
CA TYR A 66 0.06 -0.30 0.13
C TYR A 66 -1.33 -0.90 -0.05
N ILE A 67 -1.66 -1.45 -1.22
CA ILE A 67 -2.91 -2.21 -1.42
C ILE A 67 -2.89 -3.50 -0.58
N VAL A 68 -1.77 -4.25 -0.59
CA VAL A 68 -1.61 -5.45 0.26
C VAL A 68 -1.70 -5.08 1.75
N ALA A 69 -1.00 -4.03 2.16
CA ALA A 69 -1.06 -3.56 3.54
C ALA A 69 -2.48 -3.10 3.94
N GLY A 70 -3.17 -2.40 3.04
CA GLY A 70 -4.55 -1.98 3.23
C GLY A 70 -5.50 -3.14 3.48
N LEU A 71 -5.41 -4.20 2.67
CA LEU A 71 -6.20 -5.43 2.85
C LEU A 71 -5.90 -6.09 4.22
N ASN A 72 -4.63 -6.18 4.62
CA ASN A 72 -4.23 -6.74 5.93
C ASN A 72 -4.72 -5.89 7.10
N LEU A 73 -4.85 -4.57 6.92
CA LEU A 73 -5.43 -3.66 7.89
C LEU A 73 -6.97 -3.71 7.91
N GLY A 74 -7.59 -4.45 6.98
CA GLY A 74 -9.02 -4.67 6.89
C GLY A 74 -9.77 -3.67 6.01
N LEU A 75 -9.09 -2.98 5.08
CA LEU A 75 -9.77 -2.32 3.96
C LEU A 75 -10.40 -3.38 3.05
N THR A 76 -11.60 -3.09 2.58
CA THR A 76 -12.28 -3.90 1.57
C THR A 76 -11.77 -3.56 0.17
N ARG A 77 -11.95 -4.50 -0.77
CA ARG A 77 -11.67 -4.25 -2.20
C ARG A 77 -12.45 -3.06 -2.73
N SER A 78 -13.70 -2.89 -2.25
CA SER A 78 -14.56 -1.77 -2.65
C SER A 78 -14.00 -0.43 -2.20
N GLU A 79 -13.57 -0.30 -0.95
CA GLU A 79 -12.97 0.95 -0.44
C GLU A 79 -11.71 1.33 -1.24
N ILE A 80 -10.88 0.34 -1.57
CA ILE A 80 -9.67 0.56 -2.39
C ILE A 80 -10.05 1.03 -3.80
N CYS A 81 -11.00 0.36 -4.45
CA CYS A 81 -11.46 0.74 -5.78
C CYS A 81 -12.10 2.14 -5.80
N GLU A 82 -12.92 2.49 -4.81
CA GLU A 82 -13.56 3.81 -4.71
C GLU A 82 -12.53 4.93 -4.53
N ALA A 83 -11.50 4.71 -3.70
CA ALA A 83 -10.42 5.68 -3.55
C ALA A 83 -9.66 5.92 -4.88
N ILE A 84 -9.36 4.85 -5.63
CA ILE A 84 -8.71 4.94 -6.94
C ILE A 84 -9.65 5.60 -7.97
N PHE A 85 -10.95 5.29 -7.92
CA PHE A 85 -11.95 5.92 -8.78
C PHE A 85 -12.00 7.43 -8.54
N GLN A 86 -12.01 7.87 -7.28
CA GLN A 86 -12.00 9.29 -6.93
C GLN A 86 -10.75 10.00 -7.48
N VAL A 87 -9.59 9.32 -7.51
CA VAL A 87 -8.35 9.88 -8.09
C VAL A 87 -8.52 10.24 -9.56
N SER A 88 -9.41 9.59 -10.32
CA SER A 88 -9.65 9.90 -11.74
C SER A 88 -10.05 11.37 -11.98
N VAL A 89 -10.74 11.99 -11.02
CA VAL A 89 -11.20 13.38 -11.10
C VAL A 89 -10.07 14.37 -10.84
N TYR A 90 -9.07 14.00 -10.05
CA TYR A 90 -8.01 14.90 -9.60
C TYR A 90 -6.67 14.71 -10.32
N ALA A 91 -6.32 13.46 -10.65
CA ALA A 91 -5.07 13.10 -11.33
C ALA A 91 -5.29 12.53 -12.74
N GLY A 92 -6.55 12.47 -13.18
CA GLY A 92 -6.93 12.00 -14.51
C GLY A 92 -7.17 10.49 -14.60
N PHE A 93 -7.93 10.11 -15.62
CA PHE A 93 -8.26 8.70 -15.92
C PHE A 93 -7.04 7.80 -16.13
N PRO A 94 -5.93 8.22 -16.78
CA PRO A 94 -4.77 7.35 -16.96
C PRO A 94 -4.21 6.81 -15.62
N ALA A 95 -4.05 7.68 -14.62
CA ALA A 95 -3.55 7.28 -13.30
C ALA A 95 -4.50 6.29 -12.61
N ALA A 96 -5.81 6.53 -12.70
CA ALA A 96 -6.82 5.61 -12.15
C ALA A 96 -6.85 4.26 -12.87
N ILE A 97 -6.69 4.22 -14.20
CA ILE A 97 -6.63 2.99 -14.99
C ILE A 97 -5.43 2.14 -14.56
N GLU A 98 -4.24 2.75 -14.46
CA GLU A 98 -3.04 2.07 -13.99
C GLU A 98 -3.22 1.54 -12.56
N GLY A 99 -3.78 2.37 -11.67
CA GLY A 99 -4.04 2.00 -10.28
C GLY A 99 -5.01 0.84 -10.13
N LEU A 100 -6.13 0.85 -10.86
CA LEU A 100 -7.09 -0.25 -10.88
C LEU A 100 -6.48 -1.53 -11.47
N GLY A 101 -5.59 -1.40 -12.46
CA GLY A 101 -4.81 -2.52 -12.99
C GLY A 101 -3.96 -3.19 -11.91
N VAL A 102 -3.24 -2.40 -11.10
CA VAL A 102 -2.45 -2.91 -9.97
C VAL A 102 -3.36 -3.56 -8.92
N ALA A 103 -4.47 -2.91 -8.55
CA ALA A 103 -5.42 -3.45 -7.57
C ALA A 103 -5.97 -4.82 -8.02
N ASN A 104 -6.36 -4.95 -9.28
CA ASN A 104 -6.85 -6.20 -9.85
C ASN A 104 -5.78 -7.32 -9.80
N SER A 105 -4.51 -7.00 -10.10
CA SER A 105 -3.42 -7.98 -9.96
C SER A 105 -3.31 -8.50 -8.53
N VAL A 106 -3.29 -7.59 -7.55
CA VAL A 106 -3.17 -7.94 -6.13
C VAL A 106 -4.36 -8.79 -5.67
N PHE A 107 -5.58 -8.43 -6.07
CA PHE A 107 -6.77 -9.18 -5.70
C PHE A 107 -6.75 -10.61 -6.24
N ARG A 108 -6.33 -10.79 -7.50
CA ARG A 108 -6.19 -12.12 -8.11
C ARG A 108 -5.13 -12.97 -7.42
N GLU A 109 -4.00 -12.36 -7.05
CA GLU A 109 -2.94 -13.04 -6.30
C GLU A 109 -3.43 -13.48 -4.90
N ALA A 110 -4.16 -12.61 -4.20
CA ALA A 110 -4.77 -12.92 -2.91
C ALA A 110 -5.79 -14.07 -3.02
N ASP A 111 -6.67 -14.04 -4.04
CA ASP A 111 -7.65 -15.10 -4.28
C ASP A 111 -6.98 -16.45 -4.60
N ALA A 112 -5.87 -16.43 -5.35
CA ALA A 112 -5.12 -17.63 -5.68
C ALA A 112 -4.43 -18.25 -4.45
N ALA A 113 -3.93 -17.42 -3.53
CA ALA A 113 -3.35 -17.88 -2.27
C ALA A 113 -4.39 -18.60 -1.40
N THR A 114 -5.59 -18.03 -1.25
CA THR A 114 -6.68 -18.63 -0.46
C THR A 114 -7.25 -19.95 -1.02
N LYS A 115 -7.01 -20.28 -2.28
CA LYS A 115 -7.46 -21.56 -2.90
C LYS A 115 -6.47 -22.71 -2.71
N LYS A 116 -5.26 -22.40 -2.25
CA LYS A 116 -4.18 -23.38 -2.08
C LYS A 116 -4.14 -23.97 -0.66
N ASP A 117 -4.87 -23.35 0.26
CA ASP A 117 -5.12 -23.80 1.64
C ASP A 117 -6.44 -24.60 1.71
#